data_AF-A0A3P1W086-F1
#
_entry.id   AF-A0A3P1W086-F1
#
_cell.length_a   1.000
_cell.length_b   1.000
_cell.length_c   1.000
_cell.angle_alpha   90.00
_cell.angle_beta   90.00
_cell.angle_gamma   90.00
#
_symmetry.space_group_name_H-M   'P 1'
#
loop_
_entity.id
_entity.type
_entity.pdbx_description
1 polymer ?
#
loop_
_entity_poly.entity_id
_entity_poly.type
_entity_poly.pdbx_seq_one_letter_code
_entity_poly.pdbx_strand_id
1 'polypeptide(L)' 'MPYQKYIDNGYFRVAESKWNDCTTGNIKISLKTVVYQKGIEHISRLLKKLGYEKIDTV' A
#
# COMPACT_ATOMS: atom_id res chain seq x y z
N MET A 1 -10.10 -6.30 -13.79
CA MET A 1 -9.55 -6.03 -12.45
C MET A 1 -9.07 -4.59 -12.39
N PRO A 2 -9.76 -3.68 -11.66
CA PRO A 2 -9.48 -2.24 -11.69
C PRO A 2 -8.08 -1.88 -11.15
N TYR A 3 -7.52 -2.70 -10.26
CA TYR A 3 -6.22 -2.45 -9.64
C TYR A 3 -5.03 -3.06 -10.39
N GLN A 4 -5.28 -3.97 -11.35
CA GLN A 4 -4.25 -4.77 -12.01
C GLN A 4 -3.21 -3.87 -12.70
N LYS A 5 -3.65 -2.81 -13.40
CA LYS A 5 -2.76 -1.82 -14.03
C LYS A 5 -1.73 -1.22 -13.06
N TYR A 6 -2.10 -0.99 -11.80
CA TYR A 6 -1.18 -0.40 -10.81
C TYR A 6 -0.20 -1.44 -10.24
N ILE A 7 -0.63 -2.70 -10.16
CA ILE A 7 0.23 -3.84 -9.82
C ILE A 7 1.24 -4.10 -10.94
N ASP A 8 0.77 -4.17 -12.19
CA ASP A 8 1.59 -4.38 -13.39
C ASP A 8 2.62 -3.25 -13.57
N ASN A 9 2.24 -2.02 -13.26
CA ASN A 9 3.14 -0.87 -13.28
C ASN A 9 4.15 -0.87 -12.11
N GLY A 10 4.07 -1.82 -11.18
CA GLY A 10 4.99 -1.95 -10.05
C GLY A 10 4.80 -0.85 -9.01
N TYR A 11 3.57 -0.38 -8.78
CA TYR A 11 3.30 0.64 -7.75
C TYR A 11 3.06 0.02 -6.37
N PHE A 12 2.37 -1.12 -6.30
CA PHE A 12 2.15 -1.84 -5.06
C PHE A 12 1.93 -3.33 -5.32
N ARG A 13 1.93 -4.12 -4.24
CA ARG A 13 1.44 -5.50 -4.23
C ARG A 13 0.59 -5.77 -2.97
N VAL A 14 -0.14 -6.87 -2.99
CA VAL A 14 -0.77 -7.42 -1.79
C VAL A 14 0.15 -8.50 -1.23
N ALA A 15 0.42 -8.41 0.08
CA ALA A 15 1.25 -9.35 0.81
C ALA A 15 0.40 -10.04 1.88
N GLU A 16 0.46 -11.37 1.93
CA GLU A 16 -0.13 -12.12 3.03
C GLU A 16 0.82 -12.12 4.22
N SER A 17 0.29 -11.83 5.41
CA SER A 17 1.01 -11.87 6.66
C SER A 17 0.29 -12.83 7.59
N LYS A 18 0.96 -13.94 7.91
CA LYS A 18 0.46 -14.93 8.87
C LYS A 18 0.97 -14.56 10.26
N TRP A 19 0.09 -14.64 11.25
CA TRP A 19 0.46 -14.45 12.64
C TRP A 19 -0.29 -15.45 13.51
N ASN A 20 0.37 -15.90 14.58
CA ASN A 20 -0.24 -16.78 15.56
C ASN A 20 -0.99 -15.92 16.57
N ASP A 21 -2.29 -16.16 16.69
CA ASP A 21 -3.08 -15.56 17.75
C ASP A 21 -2.63 -16.16 19.09
N CYS A 22 -1.96 -15.36 19.91
CA CYS A 22 -1.44 -15.82 21.21
C CYS A 22 -2.55 -16.15 22.23
N THR A 23 -3.79 -15.72 21.98
CA THR A 23 -4.94 -16.00 22.85
C THR A 23 -5.66 -17.28 22.44
N THR A 24 -5.81 -17.54 21.14
CA THR A 24 -6.56 -18.70 20.64
C THR A 24 -5.70 -19.83 20.07
N GLY A 25 -4.40 -19.60 19.86
CA GLY A 25 -3.47 -20.55 19.22
C GLY A 25 -3.67 -20.70 17.71
N ASN A 26 -4.66 -20.02 17.12
CA ASN A 26 -4.97 -20.14 15.70
C ASN A 26 -4.03 -19.32 14.81
N ILE A 27 -3.74 -19.82 13.62
CA ILE A 27 -3.06 -19.06 12.58
C ILE A 27 -4.08 -18.12 11.93
N LYS A 28 -3.86 -16.82 12.07
CA LYS A 28 -4.61 -15.78 11.38
C LYS A 28 -3.83 -15.26 10.18
N ILE A 29 -4.55 -15.00 9.08
CA ILE A 29 -3.99 -14.46 7.83
C ILE A 29 -4.53 -13.04 7.66
N SER A 30 -3.63 -12.10 7.42
CA SER A 30 -3.99 -10.72 7.10
C SER A 30 -3.39 -10.32 5.77
N LEU A 31 -4.20 -9.70 4.92
CA LEU A 31 -3.74 -9.13 3.65
C LEU A 31 -3.30 -7.69 3.87
N LYS A 32 -2.08 -7.36 3.47
CA LYS A 32 -1.51 -6.02 3.62
C LYS A 32 -1.08 -5.48 2.26
N THR A 33 -1.45 -4.25 1.95
CA THR A 33 -0.96 -3.56 0.76
C THR A 33 0.43 -3.01 1.04
N VAL A 34 1.41 -3.42 0.23
CA VAL A 34 2.78 -2.90 0.29
C VAL A 34 2.99 -1.99 -0.90
N VAL A 35 3.20 -0.70 -0.64
CA VAL A 35 3.45 0.32 -1.67
C VAL A 35 4.95 0.49 -1.85
N TYR A 36 5.43 0.37 -3.08
CA TYR A 36 6.84 0.58 -3.40
C TYR A 36 7.16 2.07 -3.53
N GLN A 37 8.45 2.42 -3.50
CA GLN A 37 8.90 3.80 -3.73
C GLN A 37 8.30 4.41 -5.01
N LYS A 38 8.28 3.64 -6.12
CA LYS A 38 7.64 4.04 -7.39
C LYS A 38 6.14 4.36 -7.23
N GLY A 39 5.45 3.62 -6.37
CA GLY A 39 4.05 3.86 -6.04
C GLY A 39 3.84 5.13 -5.22
N ILE A 40 4.70 5.37 -4.22
CA ILE A 40 4.69 6.61 -3.43
C ILE A 40 4.90 7.83 -4.34
N GLU A 41 5.85 7.76 -5.27
CA GLU A 41 6.07 8.82 -6.26
C GLU A 41 4.86 9.04 -7.18
N HIS A 42 4.21 7.96 -7.62
CA HIS A 42 2.99 8.06 -8.42
C HIS A 42 1.87 8.77 -7.67
N ILE A 43 1.64 8.40 -6.40
CA ILE A 43 0.65 9.04 -5.54
C ILE A 43 1.00 10.52 -5.34
N SER A 44 2.27 10.85 -5.06
CA SER A 44 2.70 12.24 -4.90
C SER A 44 2.45 13.07 -6.16
N ARG A 45 2.76 12.54 -7.35
CA ARG A 45 2.46 13.21 -8.63
C ARG A 45 0.96 13.38 -8.87
N LEU A 46 0.15 12.39 -8.49
CA LEU A 46 -1.31 12.47 -8.60
C LEU A 46 -1.88 13.56 -7.69
N LEU A 47 -1.43 13.61 -6.43
CA LEU A 47 -1.84 14.63 -5.46
C LEU A 47 -1.49 16.04 -5.92
N LYS A 48 -0.27 16.26 -6.44
CA LYS A 48 0.13 17.56 -7.01
C LYS A 48 -0.77 17.98 -8.17
N LYS A 49 -1.13 17.05 -9.07
CA LYS A 49 -2.06 17.34 -10.18
C LYS A 49 -3.47 17.73 -9.71
N LEU A 50 -3.86 17.27 -8.53
CA LEU A 50 -5.15 17.59 -7.91
C LEU A 50 -5.07 18.86 -7.03
N GLY A 51 -3.93 19.55 -6.98
CA GLY A 51 -3.74 20.78 -6.21
C GLY A 51 -3.40 20.57 -4.74
N TYR A 52 -3.03 19.35 -4.32
CA TYR A 52 -2.57 19.09 -2.96
C TYR A 52 -1.08 19.43 -2.82
N GLU A 53 -0.79 20.28 -1.84
CA GLU A 53 0.57 20.62 -1.42
C GLU A 53 0.99 19.79 -0.22
N LYS A 54 2.29 19.49 -0.11
CA LYS A 54 2.83 18.80 1.05
C LYS A 54 2.82 19.78 2.23
N ILE A 55 2.16 19.40 3.31
CA ILE A 55 2.29 20.11 4.58
C ILE A 55 3.61 19.66 5.20
N ASP A 56 4.59 20.55 5.25
CA ASP A 56 5.80 20.32 6.04
C ASP A 56 5.44 20.56 7.50
N THR A 57 5.14 19.47 8.22
CA THR A 57 4.98 19.53 9.67
C THR A 57 6.36 19.77 10.27
N VAL A 58 6.50 20.93 10.92
CA VAL A 58 7.68 21.37 11.67
C VAL A 58 7.98 20.41 12.82
#